data_AF-A0A8X6T9S4-F1
#
_entry.id   AF-A0A8X6T9S4-F1
#
_cell.length_a   1.000
_cell.length_b   1.000
_cell.length_c   1.000
_cell.angle_alpha   90.00
_cell.angle_beta   90.00
_cell.angle_gamma   90.00
#
_symmetry.space_group_name_H-M   'P 1'
#
loop_
_entity.id
_entity.type
_entity.pdbx_description
1 polymer ?
#
loop_
_entity_poly.entity_id
_entity_poly.type
_entity_poly.pdbx_seq_one_letter_code
_entity_poly.pdbx_strand_id
1 'polypeptide(L)'
;MFSSEQCCFCYSVRALNIIDYEKRCRRYLNRCAPSLKWALLSLESLTEECKQRTDLNAVEYDTYPLFQFLKGLPTTLPFDTDNISLVTKLKYLYFKRKLLVILKDNLFNEYIDVLKETLSTLLNRSDVEVLIKKFIKVCNILHPQTHLAAEDVHQYEFIAELLNQCYELSVQDSQLVTTLVTMAIDRNMIELSDSRFVRQPLYPQGFFTYILEHVVREKFDIMAYCSDHPRTLWEYSRNFSVVNAVSFGNSDRAMILLKHGFEVFPEYEIRRCGHGFPLIEEVIPRTQLMVLQMMSRMHSINLVLLNTLHMYNNGIYSTTKEQKECFRLIWRAIPDPFVKYAEMGLSITTEYFHLIRHGVLNPKRYDENTKYCIMYEMYFMDMAVGAKEPRSLKHLSRCTVRKSLRQSWSLPHGIFQLGLPKTLEQYLNLEWE
;
A
#
# COMPACT_ATOMS: atom_id res chain seq x y z
N MET A 1 55.56 -28.80 -12.56
CA MET A 1 55.04 -30.19 -12.56
C MET A 1 54.24 -30.32 -11.27
N PHE A 2 52.90 -30.44 -11.38
CA PHE A 2 51.87 -30.50 -10.31
C PHE A 2 51.77 -29.26 -9.38
N SER A 3 50.62 -28.78 -8.89
CA SER A 3 49.19 -28.96 -9.19
C SER A 3 48.41 -27.99 -8.28
N SER A 4 47.27 -27.47 -8.78
CA SER A 4 46.06 -27.06 -8.04
C SER A 4 46.18 -26.24 -6.74
N GLU A 5 45.81 -24.94 -6.81
CA GLU A 5 45.20 -24.24 -5.67
C GLU A 5 43.76 -23.87 -6.03
N GLN A 6 42.84 -24.64 -5.45
CA GLN A 6 41.41 -24.35 -5.36
C GLN A 6 41.21 -23.17 -4.40
N CYS A 7 40.66 -22.07 -4.90
CA CYS A 7 40.10 -21.01 -4.07
C CYS A 7 38.63 -21.35 -3.76
N CYS A 8 38.41 -22.20 -2.76
CA CYS A 8 37.09 -22.40 -2.15
C CYS A 8 36.90 -21.34 -1.05
N PHE A 9 36.12 -20.29 -1.35
CA PHE A 9 35.58 -19.43 -0.31
C PHE A 9 34.49 -20.16 0.46
N CYS A 10 34.91 -20.82 1.54
CA CYS A 10 34.04 -21.34 2.58
C CYS A 10 33.71 -20.16 3.52
N TYR A 11 32.71 -19.34 3.17
CA TYR A 11 32.15 -18.40 4.13
C TYR A 11 31.19 -19.15 5.03
N SER A 12 31.64 -19.28 6.28
CA SER A 12 30.89 -19.92 7.34
C SER A 12 29.66 -19.09 7.69
N VAL A 13 28.47 -19.67 7.56
CA VAL A 13 27.18 -19.21 8.15
C VAL A 13 27.20 -19.35 9.69
N ARG A 14 28.36 -19.20 10.32
CA ARG A 14 28.62 -19.61 11.71
C ARG A 14 28.69 -18.48 12.73
N ALA A 15 28.55 -17.21 12.36
CA ALA A 15 29.09 -16.18 13.25
C ALA A 15 28.11 -15.30 14.05
N LEU A 16 26.85 -15.03 13.65
CA LEU A 16 26.16 -13.89 14.29
C LEU A 16 24.68 -13.98 14.73
N ASN A 17 24.00 -15.13 14.74
CA ASN A 17 22.70 -15.19 15.45
C ASN A 17 22.29 -16.53 16.11
N ILE A 18 22.99 -17.63 15.84
CA ILE A 18 22.69 -18.94 16.46
C ILE A 18 22.97 -18.92 17.98
N ILE A 19 23.92 -18.10 18.45
CA ILE A 19 24.28 -17.98 19.87
C ILE A 19 23.24 -17.17 20.68
N ASP A 20 22.62 -16.14 20.09
CA ASP A 20 21.56 -15.38 20.80
C ASP A 20 20.21 -16.10 20.74
N TYR A 21 19.96 -16.87 19.67
CA TYR A 21 18.82 -17.78 19.56
C TYR A 21 18.81 -18.83 20.69
N GLU A 22 19.94 -19.49 20.94
CA GLU A 22 20.07 -20.48 22.02
C GLU A 22 19.75 -19.88 23.39
N LYS A 23 20.21 -18.66 23.64
CA LYS A 23 20.08 -17.97 24.93
C LYS A 23 18.69 -17.37 25.14
N ARG A 24 18.07 -16.77 24.12
CA ARG A 24 16.68 -16.26 24.17
C ARG A 24 15.68 -17.40 24.26
N CYS A 25 15.81 -18.45 23.43
CA CYS A 25 14.95 -19.64 23.52
C CYS A 25 15.13 -20.34 24.86
N ARG A 26 16.36 -20.57 25.37
CA ARG A 26 16.56 -21.11 26.73
C ARG A 26 15.92 -20.24 27.80
N ARG A 27 16.14 -18.92 27.78
CA ARG A 27 15.53 -18.02 28.79
C ARG A 27 14.00 -18.02 28.72
N TYR A 28 13.42 -18.09 27.53
CA TYR A 28 11.97 -18.10 27.34
C TYR A 28 11.35 -19.46 27.72
N LEU A 29 11.97 -20.57 27.29
CA LEU A 29 11.63 -21.95 27.66
C LEU A 29 11.71 -22.16 29.17
N ASN A 30 12.82 -21.74 29.81
CA ASN A 30 13.02 -21.82 31.26
C ASN A 30 12.00 -21.00 32.05
N ARG A 31 11.40 -19.97 31.45
CA ARG A 31 10.45 -19.06 32.13
C ARG A 31 9.00 -19.50 31.99
N CYS A 32 8.65 -20.32 30.99
CA CYS A 32 7.26 -20.53 30.58
C CYS A 32 6.75 -21.99 30.57
N ALA A 33 7.61 -23.03 30.61
CA ALA A 33 7.14 -24.42 30.49
C ALA A 33 8.00 -25.42 31.28
N PRO A 34 7.50 -25.98 32.40
CA PRO A 34 8.17 -27.08 33.11
C PRO A 34 8.15 -28.43 32.37
N SER A 35 7.23 -28.62 31.41
CA SER A 35 7.07 -29.88 30.67
C SER A 35 7.40 -29.69 29.18
N LEU A 36 8.71 -29.69 28.87
CA LEU A 36 9.32 -29.27 27.60
C LEU A 36 9.16 -30.28 26.43
N LYS A 37 8.77 -31.53 26.71
CA LYS A 37 8.83 -32.66 25.75
C LYS A 37 8.02 -32.41 24.49
N TRP A 38 6.79 -31.93 24.68
CA TRP A 38 5.90 -31.66 23.56
C TRP A 38 6.40 -30.50 22.69
N ALA A 39 7.09 -29.50 23.27
CA ALA A 39 7.59 -28.31 22.53
C ALA A 39 8.64 -28.76 21.55
N LEU A 40 9.57 -29.58 22.02
CA LEU A 40 10.63 -30.14 21.21
C LEU A 40 10.08 -31.02 20.09
N LEU A 41 9.14 -31.93 20.38
CA LEU A 41 8.49 -32.75 19.34
C LEU A 41 7.74 -31.91 18.29
N SER A 42 7.14 -30.80 18.72
CA SER A 42 6.43 -29.89 17.81
C SER A 42 7.39 -29.08 16.93
N LEU A 43 8.58 -28.76 17.45
CA LEU A 43 9.63 -28.06 16.73
C LEU A 43 10.35 -28.95 15.72
N GLU A 44 10.64 -30.19 16.10
CA GLU A 44 11.21 -31.20 15.21
C GLU A 44 10.26 -31.48 14.04
N SER A 45 8.97 -31.66 14.31
CA SER A 45 7.96 -31.84 13.27
C SER A 45 7.84 -30.64 12.34
N LEU A 46 7.92 -29.41 12.86
CA LEU A 46 7.89 -28.21 12.01
C LEU A 46 9.16 -28.12 11.15
N THR A 47 10.32 -28.42 11.73
CA THR A 47 11.61 -28.35 11.03
C THR A 47 11.63 -29.30 9.84
N GLU A 48 11.13 -30.52 10.03
CA GLU A 48 11.02 -31.52 8.97
C GLU A 48 9.99 -31.11 7.90
N GLU A 49 8.86 -30.51 8.29
CA GLU A 49 7.86 -30.00 7.33
C GLU A 49 8.42 -28.83 6.50
N CYS A 50 9.14 -27.90 7.14
CA CYS A 50 9.81 -26.80 6.46
C CYS A 50 10.83 -27.33 5.46
N LYS A 51 11.67 -28.29 5.87
CA LYS A 51 12.68 -28.93 5.02
C LYS A 51 12.07 -29.62 3.80
N GLN A 52 11.05 -30.46 4.01
CA GLN A 52 10.37 -31.13 2.90
C GLN A 52 9.77 -30.13 1.92
N ARG A 53 9.21 -29.02 2.42
CA ARG A 53 8.64 -27.98 1.56
C ARG A 53 9.70 -27.14 0.85
N THR A 54 10.87 -26.89 1.43
CA THR A 54 11.98 -26.19 0.75
C THR A 54 12.64 -27.08 -0.31
N ASP A 55 12.84 -28.36 -0.01
CA ASP A 55 13.45 -29.34 -0.92
C ASP A 55 12.57 -29.59 -2.15
N LEU A 56 11.23 -29.71 -1.96
CA LEU A 56 10.25 -29.80 -3.06
C LEU A 56 10.26 -28.57 -3.99
N ASN A 57 10.85 -27.45 -3.55
CA ASN A 57 10.93 -26.20 -4.29
C ASN A 57 12.32 -25.90 -4.85
N ALA A 58 13.26 -26.85 -4.77
CA ALA A 58 14.65 -26.67 -5.19
C ALA A 58 15.32 -25.45 -4.54
N VAL A 59 15.05 -25.26 -3.23
CA VAL A 59 15.76 -24.34 -2.35
C VAL A 59 16.43 -25.22 -1.29
N GLU A 60 17.75 -25.41 -1.38
CA GLU A 60 18.49 -26.13 -0.34
C GLU A 60 18.45 -25.32 0.95
N TYR A 61 17.76 -25.83 1.97
CA TYR A 61 17.75 -25.23 3.31
C TYR A 61 18.55 -26.13 4.26
N ASP A 62 19.73 -25.67 4.70
CA ASP A 62 20.58 -26.41 5.62
C ASP A 62 19.98 -26.40 7.04
N THR A 63 19.14 -27.41 7.32
CA THR A 63 18.53 -27.64 8.63
C THR A 63 19.49 -28.24 9.67
N TYR A 64 20.72 -28.58 9.30
CA TYR A 64 21.68 -29.27 10.17
C TYR A 64 21.94 -28.55 11.51
N PRO A 65 22.09 -27.20 11.57
CA PRO A 65 22.30 -26.50 12.83
C PRO A 65 21.08 -26.53 13.76
N LEU A 66 19.86 -26.36 13.21
CA LEU A 66 18.61 -26.42 13.97
C LEU A 66 18.35 -27.83 14.49
N PHE A 67 18.66 -28.85 13.68
CA PHE A 67 18.55 -30.25 14.05
C PHE A 67 19.52 -30.62 15.18
N GLN A 68 20.78 -30.14 15.13
CA GLN A 68 21.76 -30.37 16.21
C GLN A 68 21.36 -29.68 17.52
N PHE A 69 20.80 -28.46 17.44
CA PHE A 69 20.26 -27.76 18.60
C PHE A 69 19.10 -28.53 19.24
N LEU A 70 18.12 -28.96 18.44
CA LEU A 70 16.97 -29.76 18.92
C LEU A 70 17.42 -31.09 19.52
N LYS A 71 18.42 -31.74 18.93
CA LYS A 71 19.00 -33.01 19.41
C LYS A 71 19.72 -32.89 20.76
N GLY A 72 20.26 -31.72 21.10
CA GLY A 72 20.96 -31.45 22.37
C GLY A 72 20.08 -30.98 23.54
N LEU A 73 18.83 -30.61 23.28
CA LEU A 73 17.87 -30.13 24.28
C LEU A 73 17.30 -31.23 25.21
N PRO A 74 17.01 -32.46 24.72
CA PRO A 74 16.52 -33.56 25.54
C PRO A 74 17.51 -34.03 26.62
N THR A 75 18.81 -33.88 26.39
CA THR A 75 19.86 -34.30 27.33
C THR A 75 20.10 -33.28 28.44
N THR A 76 19.59 -32.05 28.31
CA THR A 76 19.83 -30.96 29.27
C THR A 76 18.63 -30.66 30.17
N LEU A 77 17.45 -31.23 29.90
CA LEU A 77 16.22 -30.93 30.65
C LEU A 77 15.40 -32.22 30.89
N PRO A 78 15.14 -32.60 32.15
CA PRO A 78 14.36 -33.80 32.46
C PRO A 78 12.87 -33.62 32.10
N PHE A 79 12.24 -34.70 31.65
CA PHE A 79 10.83 -34.72 31.24
C PHE A 79 10.00 -35.54 32.22
N ASP A 80 8.94 -34.94 32.76
CA ASP A 80 7.93 -35.64 33.55
C ASP A 80 6.56 -35.47 32.89
N THR A 81 5.87 -36.57 32.59
CA THR A 81 4.76 -36.61 31.63
C THR A 81 3.38 -36.87 32.24
N ASP A 82 3.29 -37.22 33.51
CA ASP A 82 2.13 -38.03 33.91
C ASP A 82 0.94 -37.27 34.50
N ASN A 83 1.00 -35.95 34.70
CA ASN A 83 -0.18 -35.17 35.16
C ASN A 83 -0.15 -33.69 34.74
N ILE A 84 -0.34 -33.40 33.46
CA ILE A 84 -0.37 -32.03 32.95
C ILE A 84 -1.81 -31.48 32.94
N SER A 85 -2.09 -30.49 33.80
CA SER A 85 -3.40 -29.83 33.89
C SER A 85 -3.86 -29.20 32.55
N LEU A 86 -5.17 -29.01 32.36
CA LEU A 86 -5.73 -28.33 31.17
C LEU A 86 -5.13 -26.93 30.97
N VAL A 87 -4.93 -26.17 32.05
CA VAL A 87 -4.30 -24.84 32.02
C VAL A 87 -2.87 -24.92 31.49
N THR A 88 -2.12 -25.96 31.90
CA THR A 88 -0.76 -26.18 31.41
C THR A 88 -0.76 -26.58 29.93
N LYS A 89 -1.74 -27.39 29.47
CA LYS A 89 -1.93 -27.69 28.03
C LYS A 89 -2.23 -26.42 27.22
N LEU A 90 -3.06 -25.51 27.72
CA LEU A 90 -3.36 -24.24 27.07
C LEU A 90 -2.14 -23.30 27.03
N LYS A 91 -1.41 -23.14 28.15
CA LYS A 91 -0.14 -22.40 28.19
C LYS A 91 0.88 -22.96 27.21
N TYR A 92 0.92 -24.29 27.09
CA TYR A 92 1.78 -24.99 26.17
C TYR A 92 1.38 -24.79 24.69
N LEU A 93 0.09 -24.83 24.36
CA LEU A 93 -0.40 -24.50 23.01
C LEU A 93 -0.09 -23.04 22.64
N TYR A 94 -0.26 -22.11 23.57
CA TYR A 94 0.15 -20.73 23.39
C TYR A 94 1.66 -20.61 23.15
N PHE A 95 2.47 -21.29 23.98
CA PHE A 95 3.92 -21.36 23.84
C PHE A 95 4.35 -21.92 22.49
N LYS A 96 3.78 -23.06 22.06
CA LYS A 96 4.00 -23.66 20.75
C LYS A 96 3.68 -22.65 19.66
N ARG A 97 2.51 -22.01 19.68
CA ARG A 97 2.12 -21.00 18.68
C ARG A 97 3.13 -19.85 18.63
N LYS A 98 3.53 -19.30 19.78
CA LYS A 98 4.47 -18.17 19.84
C LYS A 98 5.87 -18.56 19.37
N LEU A 99 6.34 -19.75 19.73
CA LEU A 99 7.64 -20.25 19.31
C LEU A 99 7.67 -20.54 17.80
N LEU A 100 6.59 -21.11 17.26
CA LEU A 100 6.42 -21.29 15.81
C LEU A 100 6.47 -19.96 15.06
N VAL A 101 5.85 -18.91 15.61
CA VAL A 101 5.91 -17.55 15.06
C VAL A 101 7.36 -17.03 15.04
N ILE A 102 8.03 -17.03 16.19
CA ILE A 102 9.43 -16.56 16.32
C ILE A 102 10.35 -17.30 15.34
N LEU A 103 10.18 -18.63 15.23
CA LEU A 103 10.97 -19.43 14.31
C LEU A 103 10.69 -19.10 12.86
N LYS A 104 9.42 -19.00 12.47
CA LYS A 104 9.06 -18.62 11.11
C LYS A 104 9.65 -17.27 10.73
N ASP A 105 9.57 -16.28 11.62
CA ASP A 105 10.08 -14.94 11.38
C ASP A 105 11.61 -14.95 11.24
N ASN A 106 12.33 -15.67 12.11
CA ASN A 106 13.79 -15.82 12.00
C ASN A 106 14.23 -16.55 10.72
N LEU A 107 13.58 -17.67 10.39
CA LEU A 107 13.87 -18.44 9.17
C LEU A 107 13.61 -17.59 7.92
N PHE A 108 12.53 -16.80 7.95
CA PHE A 108 12.18 -15.91 6.85
C PHE A 108 13.20 -14.77 6.72
N ASN A 109 13.70 -14.23 7.83
CA ASN A 109 14.75 -13.21 7.83
C ASN A 109 16.07 -13.74 7.25
N GLU A 110 16.52 -14.92 7.68
CA GLU A 110 17.71 -15.57 7.10
C GLU A 110 17.54 -15.83 5.59
N TYR A 111 16.34 -16.28 5.19
CA TYR A 111 16.03 -16.47 3.77
C TYR A 111 16.11 -15.17 2.99
N ILE A 112 15.60 -14.06 3.54
CA ILE A 112 15.71 -12.73 2.93
C ILE A 112 17.18 -12.31 2.76
N ASP A 113 18.02 -12.54 3.77
CA ASP A 113 19.44 -12.16 3.70
C ASP A 113 20.17 -12.93 2.58
N VAL A 114 19.92 -14.24 2.46
CA VAL A 114 20.45 -15.06 1.35
C VAL A 114 19.93 -14.58 -0.01
N LEU A 115 18.65 -14.21 -0.09
CA LEU A 115 18.08 -13.67 -1.32
C LEU A 115 18.68 -12.32 -1.69
N LYS A 116 18.99 -11.44 -0.73
CA LYS A 116 19.66 -10.16 -0.98
C LYS A 116 21.06 -10.36 -1.55
N GLU A 117 21.84 -11.26 -0.96
CA GLU A 117 23.16 -11.61 -1.49
C GLU A 117 23.05 -12.14 -2.92
N THR A 118 22.11 -13.06 -3.17
CA THR A 118 21.87 -13.61 -4.50
C THR A 118 21.47 -12.53 -5.49
N LEU A 119 20.50 -11.68 -5.13
CA LEU A 119 19.97 -10.59 -5.95
C LEU A 119 21.06 -9.60 -6.36
N SER A 120 22.04 -9.32 -5.47
CA SER A 120 23.17 -8.44 -5.77
C SER A 120 24.11 -8.99 -6.86
N THR A 121 24.09 -10.30 -7.11
CA THR A 121 24.93 -10.96 -8.13
C THR A 121 24.22 -11.19 -9.45
N LEU A 122 22.89 -11.09 -9.48
CA LEU A 122 22.09 -11.34 -10.67
C LEU A 122 22.01 -10.08 -11.54
N LEU A 123 22.43 -10.21 -12.80
CA LEU A 123 22.31 -9.15 -13.81
C LEU A 123 21.19 -9.42 -14.83
N ASN A 124 20.71 -10.66 -14.89
CA ASN A 124 19.76 -11.11 -15.90
C ASN A 124 18.33 -11.11 -15.36
N ARG A 125 17.43 -10.53 -16.16
CA ARG A 125 16.00 -10.44 -15.87
C ARG A 125 15.35 -11.79 -15.61
N SER A 126 15.65 -12.83 -16.39
CA SER A 126 15.01 -14.15 -16.22
C SER A 126 15.31 -14.76 -14.86
N ASP A 127 16.53 -14.57 -14.36
CA ASP A 127 16.98 -15.15 -13.10
C ASP A 127 16.33 -14.44 -11.91
N VAL A 128 16.16 -13.11 -12.01
CA VAL A 128 15.41 -12.32 -11.03
C VAL A 128 13.93 -12.70 -11.01
N GLU A 129 13.28 -12.90 -12.17
CA GLU A 129 11.90 -13.38 -12.22
C GLU A 129 11.76 -14.76 -11.53
N VAL A 130 12.69 -15.68 -11.75
CA VAL A 130 12.71 -16.99 -11.07
C VAL A 130 12.91 -16.84 -9.56
N LEU A 131 13.85 -15.99 -9.14
CA LEU A 131 14.12 -15.71 -7.72
C LEU A 131 12.88 -15.15 -7.02
N ILE A 132 12.20 -14.18 -7.64
CA ILE A 132 10.98 -13.58 -7.09
C ILE A 132 9.84 -14.60 -7.03
N LYS A 133 9.68 -15.46 -8.05
CA LYS A 133 8.69 -16.56 -8.00
C LYS A 133 8.94 -17.50 -6.83
N LYS A 134 10.21 -17.83 -6.56
CA LYS A 134 10.60 -18.62 -5.39
C LYS A 134 10.26 -17.89 -4.09
N PHE A 135 10.58 -16.60 -3.98
CA PHE A 135 10.26 -15.77 -2.82
C PHE A 135 8.75 -15.72 -2.54
N ILE A 136 7.93 -15.47 -3.57
CA ILE A 136 6.46 -15.47 -3.47
C ILE A 136 5.97 -16.83 -2.98
N LYS A 137 6.50 -17.93 -3.52
CA LYS A 137 6.14 -19.29 -3.09
C LYS A 137 6.46 -19.52 -1.61
N VAL A 138 7.61 -19.06 -1.14
CA VAL A 138 8.00 -19.15 0.29
C VAL A 138 7.05 -18.31 1.15
N CYS A 139 6.71 -17.08 0.73
CA CYS A 139 5.75 -16.25 1.45
C CYS A 139 4.36 -16.92 1.55
N ASN A 140 3.89 -17.55 0.48
CA ASN A 140 2.63 -18.29 0.47
C ASN A 140 2.64 -19.51 1.39
N ILE A 141 3.81 -20.11 1.65
CA ILE A 141 3.95 -21.25 2.57
C ILE A 141 4.05 -20.79 4.03
N LEU A 142 4.86 -19.75 4.28
CA LEU A 142 5.12 -19.29 5.64
C LEU A 142 3.96 -18.48 6.21
N HIS A 143 3.19 -17.80 5.35
CA HIS A 143 2.17 -16.81 5.71
C HIS A 143 2.74 -15.76 6.67
N PRO A 144 3.76 -14.99 6.25
CA PRO A 144 4.39 -13.98 7.08
C PRO A 144 3.35 -12.98 7.59
N GLN A 145 3.49 -12.53 8.83
CA GLN A 145 2.49 -11.71 9.50
C GLN A 145 2.20 -10.40 8.74
N THR A 146 0.94 -10.13 8.42
CA THR A 146 0.54 -8.84 7.80
C THR A 146 0.81 -7.67 8.75
N HIS A 147 0.68 -7.93 10.04
CA HIS A 147 0.97 -7.03 11.13
C HIS A 147 2.45 -7.09 11.51
N LEU A 148 3.22 -6.07 11.13
CA LEU A 148 4.66 -6.02 11.39
C LEU A 148 4.94 -5.36 12.75
N ALA A 149 5.83 -6.00 13.52
CA ALA A 149 6.52 -5.34 14.62
C ALA A 149 7.67 -4.47 14.09
N ALA A 150 8.21 -3.58 14.92
CA ALA A 150 9.34 -2.72 14.53
C ALA A 150 10.58 -3.52 14.09
N GLU A 151 10.70 -4.76 14.57
CA GLU A 151 11.78 -5.70 14.21
C GLU A 151 11.58 -6.41 12.87
N ASP A 152 10.38 -6.34 12.27
CA ASP A 152 10.07 -6.98 10.98
C ASP A 152 10.08 -5.99 9.79
N VAL A 153 10.43 -4.73 10.05
CA VAL A 153 10.40 -3.66 9.04
C VAL A 153 11.29 -3.98 7.83
N HIS A 154 12.43 -4.65 8.04
CA HIS A 154 13.33 -5.05 6.96
C HIS A 154 12.70 -6.08 5.99
N GLN A 155 11.70 -6.85 6.44
CA GLN A 155 10.96 -7.76 5.56
C GLN A 155 10.14 -6.98 4.53
N TYR A 156 9.49 -5.91 4.98
CA TYR A 156 8.77 -4.98 4.10
C TYR A 156 9.73 -4.23 3.18
N GLU A 157 10.85 -3.72 3.71
CA GLU A 157 11.87 -3.04 2.90
C GLU A 157 12.37 -3.93 1.76
N PHE A 158 12.55 -5.22 2.02
CA PHE A 158 12.95 -6.18 1.00
C PHE A 158 11.87 -6.38 -0.08
N ILE A 159 10.59 -6.47 0.27
CA ILE A 159 9.50 -6.52 -0.74
C ILE A 159 9.52 -5.26 -1.61
N ALA A 160 9.72 -4.09 -0.99
CA ALA A 160 9.79 -2.82 -1.69
C ALA A 160 11.02 -2.73 -2.61
N GLU A 161 12.15 -3.32 -2.20
CA GLU A 161 13.37 -3.49 -3.01
C GLU A 161 13.14 -4.42 -4.20
N LEU A 162 12.46 -5.56 -4.01
CA LEU A 162 12.10 -6.47 -5.11
C LEU A 162 11.22 -5.78 -6.15
N LEU A 163 10.26 -4.95 -5.73
CA LEU A 163 9.47 -4.13 -6.66
C LEU A 163 10.35 -3.16 -7.46
N ASN A 164 11.32 -2.53 -6.81
CA ASN A 164 12.26 -1.63 -7.49
C ASN A 164 13.11 -2.41 -8.52
N GLN A 165 13.57 -3.61 -8.18
CA GLN A 165 14.32 -4.47 -9.11
C GLN A 165 13.47 -4.92 -10.31
N CYS A 166 12.18 -5.23 -10.09
CA CYS A 166 11.26 -5.52 -11.19
C CYS A 166 11.20 -4.36 -12.19
N TYR A 167 11.18 -3.12 -11.69
CA TYR A 167 11.19 -1.91 -12.51
C TYR A 167 12.51 -1.74 -13.27
N GLU A 168 13.65 -1.77 -12.57
CA GLU A 168 14.98 -1.57 -13.19
C GLU A 168 15.26 -2.59 -14.30
N LEU A 169 14.81 -3.83 -14.11
CA LEU A 169 14.96 -4.91 -15.09
C LEU A 169 13.79 -5.00 -16.08
N SER A 170 12.79 -4.11 -15.99
CA SER A 170 11.61 -4.08 -16.86
C SER A 170 10.90 -5.44 -16.96
N VAL A 171 10.70 -6.10 -15.82
CA VAL A 171 9.97 -7.38 -15.71
C VAL A 171 8.58 -7.25 -16.32
N GLN A 172 8.22 -8.17 -17.24
CA GLN A 172 6.94 -8.12 -17.99
C GLN A 172 5.84 -9.00 -17.40
N ASP A 173 6.19 -9.88 -16.46
CA ASP A 173 5.25 -10.76 -15.77
C ASP A 173 4.35 -9.94 -14.82
N SER A 174 3.17 -9.54 -15.31
CA SER A 174 2.27 -8.67 -14.55
C SER A 174 1.67 -9.35 -13.33
N GLN A 175 1.43 -10.65 -13.37
CA GLN A 175 0.95 -11.41 -12.21
C GLN A 175 1.98 -11.36 -11.07
N LEU A 176 3.26 -11.53 -11.39
CA LEU A 176 4.35 -11.43 -10.42
C LEU A 176 4.42 -10.03 -9.79
N VAL A 177 4.40 -8.98 -10.61
CA VAL A 177 4.50 -7.59 -10.14
C VAL A 177 3.30 -7.23 -9.26
N THR A 178 2.08 -7.55 -9.71
CA THR A 178 0.86 -7.26 -8.93
C THR A 178 0.79 -8.07 -7.63
N THR A 179 1.33 -9.30 -7.62
CA THR A 179 1.45 -10.08 -6.37
C THR A 179 2.38 -9.38 -5.38
N LEU A 180 3.55 -8.90 -5.82
CA LEU A 180 4.45 -8.13 -4.93
C LEU A 180 3.83 -6.82 -4.45
N VAL A 181 3.09 -6.10 -5.31
CA VAL A 181 2.35 -4.90 -4.92
C VAL A 181 1.32 -5.22 -3.84
N THR A 182 0.56 -6.30 -4.01
CA THR A 182 -0.41 -6.78 -3.03
C THR A 182 0.27 -7.11 -1.70
N MET A 183 1.37 -7.87 -1.75
CA MET A 183 2.17 -8.19 -0.56
C MET A 183 2.71 -6.94 0.16
N ALA A 184 3.08 -5.89 -0.57
CA ALA A 184 3.52 -4.62 0.01
C ALA A 184 2.36 -3.86 0.66
N ILE A 185 1.18 -3.84 0.01
CA ILE A 185 -0.02 -3.17 0.52
C ILE A 185 -0.54 -3.86 1.80
N ASP A 186 -0.52 -5.18 1.85
CA ASP A 186 -1.04 -5.98 2.97
C ASP A 186 -0.28 -5.77 4.28
N ARG A 187 0.97 -5.29 4.21
CA ARG A 187 1.76 -5.01 5.42
C ARG A 187 1.26 -3.75 6.11
N ASN A 188 0.96 -3.86 7.39
CA ASN A 188 0.58 -2.75 8.26
C ASN A 188 1.33 -2.83 9.59
N MET A 189 1.49 -1.70 10.30
CA MET A 189 2.07 -1.70 11.65
C MET A 189 0.98 -1.73 12.72
N ILE A 190 1.23 -2.49 13.80
CA ILE A 190 0.28 -2.66 14.92
C ILE A 190 0.25 -1.41 15.82
N GLU A 191 1.39 -0.76 16.04
CA GLU A 191 1.52 0.36 16.98
C GLU A 191 1.94 1.66 16.28
N LEU A 192 1.04 2.64 16.27
CA LEU A 192 1.27 3.99 15.73
C LEU A 192 1.95 4.93 16.73
N SER A 193 2.05 4.52 18.00
CA SER A 193 2.48 5.40 19.11
C SER A 193 3.96 5.76 19.07
N ASP A 194 4.76 5.03 18.29
CA ASP A 194 6.21 5.20 18.23
C ASP A 194 6.66 5.28 16.77
N SER A 195 6.02 6.19 16.02
CA SER A 195 6.10 6.38 14.57
C SER A 195 7.54 6.64 14.07
N ARG A 196 8.38 5.62 14.09
CA ARG A 196 9.55 5.53 13.23
C ARG A 196 8.98 5.38 11.83
N PHE A 197 9.08 6.44 11.03
CA PHE A 197 8.78 6.41 9.61
C PHE A 197 9.55 5.23 9.00
N VAL A 198 8.82 4.20 8.58
CA VAL A 198 9.43 3.09 7.83
C VAL A 198 10.03 3.72 6.58
N ARG A 199 11.34 3.58 6.41
CA ARG A 199 12.05 4.19 5.30
C ARG A 199 11.58 3.54 4.00
N GLN A 200 10.91 4.31 3.15
CA GLN A 200 10.49 3.80 1.85
C GLN A 200 11.63 3.97 0.85
N PRO A 201 11.82 3.01 -0.07
CA PRO A 201 12.69 3.26 -1.21
C PRO A 201 12.18 4.46 -2.00
N LEU A 202 13.12 5.31 -2.43
CA LEU A 202 12.82 6.39 -3.35
C LEU A 202 12.66 5.78 -4.73
N TYR A 203 11.41 5.53 -5.12
CA TYR A 203 11.14 4.99 -6.44
C TYR A 203 11.49 6.00 -7.55
N PRO A 204 12.16 5.55 -8.63
CA PRO A 204 12.59 6.40 -9.73
C PRO A 204 11.40 6.95 -10.54
N GLN A 205 11.68 7.98 -11.35
CA GLN A 205 10.71 8.51 -12.31
C GLN A 205 10.33 7.40 -13.31
N GLY A 206 9.03 7.16 -13.49
CA GLY A 206 8.51 6.09 -14.35
C GLY A 206 8.02 4.85 -13.60
N PHE A 207 8.49 4.62 -12.36
CA PHE A 207 8.03 3.50 -11.53
C PHE A 207 6.50 3.49 -11.35
N PHE A 208 5.90 4.67 -11.18
CA PHE A 208 4.44 4.81 -11.08
C PHE A 208 3.72 4.25 -12.30
N THR A 209 4.15 4.67 -13.49
CA THR A 209 3.57 4.25 -14.77
C THR A 209 3.77 2.76 -14.97
N TYR A 210 4.96 2.24 -14.66
CA TYR A 210 5.26 0.82 -14.70
C TYR A 210 4.26 -0.01 -13.87
N ILE A 211 4.03 0.36 -12.61
CA ILE A 211 3.05 -0.34 -11.77
C ILE A 211 1.65 -0.26 -12.38
N LEU A 212 1.23 0.91 -12.87
CA LEU A 212 -0.09 1.08 -13.50
C LEU A 212 -0.28 0.21 -14.73
N GLU A 213 0.73 0.06 -15.58
CA GLU A 213 0.67 -0.81 -16.76
C GLU A 213 0.44 -2.27 -16.36
N HIS A 214 1.14 -2.75 -15.31
CA HIS A 214 0.95 -4.11 -14.80
C HIS A 214 -0.43 -4.30 -14.15
N VAL A 215 -0.88 -3.33 -13.36
CA VAL A 215 -2.19 -3.34 -12.70
C VAL A 215 -3.32 -3.39 -13.73
N VAL A 216 -3.24 -2.59 -14.81
CA VAL A 216 -4.24 -2.60 -15.89
C VAL A 216 -4.21 -3.93 -16.65
N ARG A 217 -3.02 -4.46 -16.95
CA ARG A 217 -2.88 -5.75 -17.67
C ARG A 217 -3.52 -6.92 -16.90
N GLU A 218 -3.37 -6.95 -15.58
CA GLU A 218 -3.98 -7.96 -14.71
C GLU A 218 -5.42 -7.65 -14.32
N LYS A 219 -5.97 -6.51 -14.78
CA LYS A 219 -7.33 -6.04 -14.41
C LYS A 219 -7.51 -5.96 -12.88
N PHE A 220 -6.44 -5.55 -12.18
CA PHE A 220 -6.42 -5.45 -10.73
C PHE A 220 -6.93 -4.08 -10.29
N ASP A 221 -8.00 -4.02 -9.50
CA ASP A 221 -8.50 -2.76 -8.94
C ASP A 221 -7.66 -2.34 -7.73
N ILE A 222 -6.46 -1.81 -8.01
CA ILE A 222 -5.52 -1.35 -6.98
C ILE A 222 -6.13 -0.26 -6.09
N MET A 223 -7.09 0.52 -6.59
CA MET A 223 -7.75 1.57 -5.83
C MET A 223 -8.65 1.00 -4.76
N ALA A 224 -9.57 0.12 -5.16
CA ALA A 224 -10.42 -0.59 -4.20
C ALA A 224 -9.53 -1.31 -3.17
N TYR A 225 -8.47 -1.98 -3.64
CA TYR A 225 -7.55 -2.71 -2.77
C TYR A 225 -6.84 -1.81 -1.73
N CYS A 226 -6.26 -0.68 -2.16
CA CYS A 226 -5.63 0.28 -1.23
C CYS A 226 -6.62 0.88 -0.23
N SER A 227 -7.88 1.00 -0.62
CA SER A 227 -8.94 1.59 0.20
C SER A 227 -9.34 0.69 1.35
N ASP A 228 -9.35 -0.63 1.10
CA ASP A 228 -9.60 -1.65 2.11
C ASP A 228 -8.40 -1.85 3.05
N HIS A 229 -7.22 -1.32 2.68
CA HIS A 229 -5.97 -1.39 3.45
C HIS A 229 -5.45 0.00 3.85
N PRO A 230 -6.23 0.82 4.59
CA PRO A 230 -5.92 2.23 4.86
C PRO A 230 -4.69 2.45 5.76
N ARG A 231 -4.23 1.38 6.44
CA ARG A 231 -3.07 1.38 7.35
C ARG A 231 -1.85 0.70 6.74
N THR A 232 -1.84 0.52 5.42
CA THR A 232 -0.68 -0.03 4.72
C THR A 232 0.58 0.78 5.03
N LEU A 233 1.69 0.06 5.19
CA LEU A 233 3.00 0.66 5.30
C LEU A 233 3.49 1.23 3.98
N TRP A 234 2.95 0.82 2.84
CA TRP A 234 3.37 1.33 1.54
C TRP A 234 2.75 2.72 1.30
N GLU A 235 3.47 3.80 1.63
CA GLU A 235 2.98 5.18 1.46
C GLU A 235 2.73 5.48 -0.01
N TYR A 236 3.42 4.77 -0.90
CA TYR A 236 3.20 4.81 -2.33
C TYR A 236 1.76 4.47 -2.73
N SER A 237 1.01 3.70 -1.92
CA SER A 237 -0.43 3.46 -2.11
C SER A 237 -1.23 4.77 -2.23
N ARG A 238 -0.82 5.83 -1.53
CA ARG A 238 -1.49 7.14 -1.59
C ARG A 238 -1.32 7.83 -2.94
N ASN A 239 -0.32 7.42 -3.73
CA ASN A 239 -0.08 7.94 -5.07
C ASN A 239 -1.14 7.50 -6.07
N PHE A 240 -1.97 6.51 -5.74
CA PHE A 240 -3.06 6.08 -6.61
C PHE A 240 -4.34 6.96 -6.48
N SER A 241 -4.40 7.87 -5.49
CA SER A 241 -5.53 8.79 -5.32
C SER A 241 -5.40 10.05 -6.19
N VAL A 242 -6.40 10.29 -7.05
CA VAL A 242 -6.51 11.53 -7.84
C VAL A 242 -6.66 12.75 -6.93
N VAL A 243 -7.44 12.64 -5.85
CA VAL A 243 -7.59 13.71 -4.84
C VAL A 243 -6.23 14.09 -4.26
N ASN A 244 -5.40 13.11 -3.87
CA ASN A 244 -4.05 13.39 -3.37
C ASN A 244 -3.17 14.04 -4.43
N ALA A 245 -3.12 13.50 -5.65
CA ALA A 245 -2.33 14.07 -6.74
C ALA A 245 -2.66 15.55 -6.98
N VAL A 246 -3.95 15.88 -6.99
CA VAL A 246 -4.46 17.25 -7.16
C VAL A 246 -4.12 18.12 -5.96
N SER A 247 -4.25 17.60 -4.75
CA SER A 247 -3.98 18.33 -3.52
C SER A 247 -2.50 18.68 -3.36
N PHE A 248 -1.59 17.83 -3.85
CA PHE A 248 -0.15 18.12 -3.91
C PHE A 248 0.27 18.93 -5.14
N GLY A 249 -0.65 19.25 -6.07
CA GLY A 249 -0.32 19.93 -7.32
C GLY A 249 0.57 19.09 -8.25
N ASN A 250 0.46 17.76 -8.21
CA ASN A 250 1.23 16.89 -9.10
C ASN A 250 0.43 16.61 -10.39
N SER A 251 0.60 17.49 -11.39
CA SER A 251 -0.13 17.44 -12.67
C SER A 251 0.15 16.16 -13.45
N ASP A 252 1.41 15.69 -13.45
CA ASP A 252 1.81 14.50 -14.19
C ASP A 252 1.13 13.27 -13.62
N ARG A 253 1.15 13.12 -12.29
CA ARG A 253 0.46 12.02 -11.60
C ARG A 253 -1.04 12.08 -11.80
N ALA A 254 -1.65 13.26 -11.67
CA ALA A 254 -3.08 13.44 -11.91
C ALA A 254 -3.43 13.04 -13.35
N MET A 255 -2.68 13.51 -14.35
CA MET A 255 -2.87 13.16 -15.75
C MET A 255 -2.72 11.66 -15.99
N ILE A 256 -1.67 11.02 -15.46
CA ILE A 256 -1.43 9.58 -15.62
C ILE A 256 -2.59 8.78 -15.03
N LEU A 257 -3.03 9.08 -13.81
CA LEU A 257 -4.17 8.43 -13.16
C LEU A 257 -5.44 8.58 -13.98
N LEU A 258 -5.75 9.81 -14.39
CA LEU A 258 -6.94 10.10 -15.18
C LEU A 258 -6.89 9.36 -16.52
N LYS A 259 -5.74 9.35 -17.22
CA LYS A 259 -5.53 8.62 -18.48
C LYS A 259 -5.83 7.13 -18.34
N HIS A 260 -5.38 6.50 -17.26
CA HIS A 260 -5.65 5.09 -16.93
C HIS A 260 -7.07 4.84 -16.42
N GLY A 261 -7.92 5.87 -16.31
CA GLY A 261 -9.32 5.73 -15.95
C GLY A 261 -9.58 5.65 -14.45
N PHE A 262 -8.64 6.10 -13.62
CA PHE A 262 -8.86 6.15 -12.17
C PHE A 262 -10.01 7.10 -11.85
N GLU A 263 -10.82 6.70 -10.88
CA GLU A 263 -11.93 7.51 -10.42
C GLU A 263 -11.42 8.75 -9.69
N VAL A 264 -12.00 9.91 -10.01
CA VAL A 264 -11.60 11.17 -9.38
C VAL A 264 -11.93 11.17 -7.89
N PHE A 265 -13.12 10.67 -7.55
CA PHE A 265 -13.67 10.77 -6.20
C PHE A 265 -14.41 9.50 -5.79
N PRO A 266 -13.70 8.36 -5.64
CA PRO A 266 -14.29 7.05 -5.35
C PRO A 266 -14.97 6.98 -3.98
N GLU A 267 -15.80 5.95 -3.79
CA GLU A 267 -16.66 5.74 -2.60
C GLU A 267 -15.91 5.86 -1.26
N TYR A 268 -14.68 5.35 -1.18
CA TYR A 268 -13.91 5.43 0.05
C TYR A 268 -13.46 6.87 0.40
N GLU A 269 -13.26 7.75 -0.59
CA GLU A 269 -12.95 9.17 -0.35
C GLU A 269 -14.18 9.88 0.20
N ILE A 270 -15.38 9.52 -0.29
CA ILE A 270 -16.66 10.01 0.23
C ILE A 270 -16.80 9.64 1.70
N ARG A 271 -16.61 8.36 2.05
CA ARG A 271 -16.63 7.88 3.44
C ARG A 271 -15.61 8.59 4.34
N ARG A 272 -14.49 9.07 3.80
CA ARG A 272 -13.44 9.80 4.51
C ARG A 272 -13.68 11.30 4.63
N CYS A 273 -14.77 11.85 4.09
CA CYS A 273 -15.12 13.27 4.22
C CYS A 273 -15.47 13.69 5.66
N GLY A 274 -15.35 12.80 6.64
CA GLY A 274 -15.27 13.16 8.06
C GLY A 274 -16.61 13.51 8.72
N HIS A 275 -17.73 13.16 8.11
CA HIS A 275 -19.07 13.51 8.63
C HIS A 275 -19.67 12.47 9.58
N GLY A 276 -19.15 11.23 9.63
CA GLY A 276 -19.64 10.17 10.52
C GLY A 276 -21.09 9.71 10.27
N PHE A 277 -21.83 10.40 9.40
CA PHE A 277 -23.22 10.15 9.08
C PHE A 277 -23.35 9.28 7.81
N PRO A 278 -24.06 8.13 7.85
CA PRO A 278 -24.37 7.36 6.65
C PRO A 278 -25.31 8.17 5.72
N LEU A 279 -25.20 8.02 4.40
CA LEU A 279 -26.10 8.62 3.39
C LEU A 279 -25.99 10.14 3.15
N ILE A 280 -24.85 10.76 3.46
CA ILE A 280 -24.66 12.20 3.20
C ILE A 280 -24.82 12.61 1.73
N GLU A 281 -24.63 11.67 0.79
CA GLU A 281 -24.81 11.93 -0.64
C GLU A 281 -26.26 12.29 -1.00
N GLU A 282 -27.22 11.90 -0.14
CA GLU A 282 -28.62 12.32 -0.25
C GLU A 282 -28.82 13.79 0.15
N VAL A 283 -27.85 14.38 0.84
CA VAL A 283 -27.92 15.74 1.41
C VAL A 283 -27.04 16.71 0.62
N ILE A 284 -25.80 16.34 0.33
CA ILE A 284 -24.89 17.08 -0.54
C ILE A 284 -24.55 16.22 -1.77
N PRO A 285 -24.78 16.73 -2.99
CA PRO A 285 -24.34 16.06 -4.21
C PRO A 285 -22.86 15.69 -4.18
N ARG A 286 -22.54 14.47 -4.63
CA ARG A 286 -21.18 13.91 -4.65
C ARG A 286 -20.13 14.86 -5.25
N THR A 287 -20.45 15.52 -6.36
CA THR A 287 -19.53 16.44 -7.04
C THR A 287 -19.21 17.67 -6.18
N GLN A 288 -20.14 18.13 -5.34
CA GLN A 288 -19.91 19.23 -4.42
C GLN A 288 -19.03 18.81 -3.25
N LEU A 289 -19.28 17.62 -2.67
CA LEU A 289 -18.40 17.01 -1.66
C LEU A 289 -16.96 16.85 -2.18
N MET A 290 -16.81 16.42 -3.43
CA MET A 290 -15.50 16.32 -4.09
C MET A 290 -14.76 17.66 -4.07
N VAL A 291 -15.42 18.75 -4.49
CA VAL A 291 -14.81 20.08 -4.51
C VAL A 291 -14.40 20.52 -3.10
N LEU A 292 -15.30 20.40 -2.12
CA LEU A 292 -15.01 20.79 -0.73
C LEU A 292 -13.85 19.98 -0.14
N GLN A 293 -13.81 18.67 -0.39
CA GLN A 293 -12.75 17.79 0.08
C GLN A 293 -11.41 18.16 -0.57
N MET A 294 -11.38 18.47 -1.87
CA MET A 294 -10.15 18.92 -2.54
C MET A 294 -9.67 20.26 -2.01
N MET A 295 -10.56 21.24 -1.80
CA MET A 295 -10.20 22.52 -1.20
C MET A 295 -9.62 22.33 0.22
N SER A 296 -10.24 21.48 1.03
CA SER A 296 -9.77 21.14 2.38
C SER A 296 -8.37 20.52 2.38
N ARG A 297 -8.12 19.59 1.46
CA ARG A 297 -6.82 18.90 1.32
C ARG A 297 -5.73 19.81 0.79
N MET A 298 -6.01 20.61 -0.25
CA MET A 298 -5.08 21.62 -0.75
C MET A 298 -4.71 22.61 0.37
N HIS A 299 -5.70 23.12 1.10
CA HIS A 299 -5.46 24.04 2.21
C HIS A 299 -4.56 23.40 3.27
N SER A 300 -4.86 22.17 3.69
CA SER A 300 -4.08 21.43 4.70
C SER A 300 -2.64 21.20 4.26
N ILE A 301 -2.41 20.81 3.00
CA ILE A 301 -1.07 20.61 2.44
C ILE A 301 -0.31 21.94 2.35
N ASN A 302 -0.97 22.99 1.88
CA ASN A 302 -0.34 24.32 1.76
C ASN A 302 0.06 24.87 3.13
N LEU A 303 -0.74 24.64 4.18
CA LEU A 303 -0.37 24.98 5.56
C LEU A 303 0.89 24.25 6.03
N VAL A 304 1.03 22.96 5.71
CA VAL A 304 2.22 22.16 6.06
C VAL A 304 3.45 22.63 5.27
N LEU A 305 3.32 22.81 3.96
CA LEU A 305 4.43 23.21 3.09
C LEU A 305 4.95 24.62 3.37
N LEU A 306 4.06 25.55 3.69
CA LEU A 306 4.43 26.94 3.99
C LEU A 306 5.05 27.11 5.38
N ASN A 307 5.18 26.02 6.17
CA ASN A 307 5.86 25.94 7.47
C ASN A 307 5.55 27.12 8.41
N THR A 308 4.35 27.67 8.31
CA THR A 308 4.02 28.98 8.87
C THR A 308 3.46 28.81 10.28
N LEU A 309 4.32 28.40 11.20
CA LEU A 309 4.06 28.40 12.65
C LEU A 309 3.74 29.80 13.22
N HIS A 310 3.88 30.86 12.40
CA HIS A 310 3.75 32.25 12.86
C HIS A 310 2.61 33.08 12.25
N MET A 311 1.73 32.51 11.42
CA MET A 311 0.56 33.25 10.92
C MET A 311 -0.69 32.88 11.73
N TYR A 312 -0.72 33.32 12.99
CA TYR A 312 -1.98 33.50 13.68
C TYR A 312 -2.90 34.38 12.81
N ASN A 313 -4.07 33.83 12.49
CA ASN A 313 -5.33 34.56 12.24
C ASN A 313 -5.70 35.18 10.90
N ASN A 314 -4.93 35.10 9.81
CA ASN A 314 -5.36 35.76 8.54
C ASN A 314 -5.74 34.85 7.36
N GLY A 315 -6.31 33.67 7.61
CA GLY A 315 -7.23 33.04 6.65
C GLY A 315 -6.73 32.94 5.20
N ILE A 316 -5.43 32.74 4.97
CA ILE A 316 -4.88 32.66 3.61
C ILE A 316 -5.18 31.27 3.06
N TYR A 317 -6.43 31.09 2.67
CA TYR A 317 -6.78 30.10 1.66
C TYR A 317 -5.97 30.45 0.44
N SER A 318 -5.08 29.55 0.01
CA SER A 318 -4.28 29.74 -1.19
C SER A 318 -4.25 28.45 -1.98
N THR A 319 -4.07 28.58 -3.28
CA THR A 319 -3.85 27.46 -4.20
C THR A 319 -2.63 27.76 -5.05
N THR A 320 -1.78 26.76 -5.27
CA THR A 320 -0.66 26.88 -6.20
C THR A 320 -1.16 26.83 -7.65
N LYS A 321 -0.33 27.27 -8.60
CA LYS A 321 -0.68 27.19 -10.02
C LYS A 321 -0.89 25.74 -10.46
N GLU A 322 -0.08 24.83 -9.94
CA GLU A 322 -0.10 23.41 -10.26
C GLU A 322 -1.35 22.72 -9.68
N GLN A 323 -1.76 23.07 -8.44
CA GLN A 323 -3.03 22.62 -7.86
C GLN A 323 -4.22 23.06 -8.72
N LYS A 324 -4.21 24.32 -9.19
CA LYS A 324 -5.26 24.81 -10.08
C LYS A 324 -5.33 24.02 -11.37
N GLU A 325 -4.19 23.77 -12.01
CA GLU A 325 -4.14 22.99 -13.25
C GLU A 325 -4.65 21.56 -13.04
N CYS A 326 -4.21 20.89 -11.98
CA CYS A 326 -4.72 19.57 -11.61
C CYS A 326 -6.24 19.56 -11.43
N PHE A 327 -6.78 20.59 -10.78
CA PHE A 327 -8.21 20.73 -10.59
C PHE A 327 -8.96 20.95 -11.91
N ARG A 328 -8.38 21.68 -12.88
CA ARG A 328 -8.96 21.78 -14.23
C ARG A 328 -8.93 20.44 -14.97
N LEU A 329 -7.86 19.66 -14.81
CA LEU A 329 -7.75 18.32 -15.41
C LEU A 329 -8.86 17.38 -14.94
N ILE A 330 -9.25 17.45 -13.67
CA ILE A 330 -10.40 16.68 -13.15
C ILE A 330 -11.67 16.96 -13.95
N TRP A 331 -11.97 18.24 -14.18
CA TRP A 331 -13.17 18.63 -14.92
C TRP A 331 -13.15 18.25 -16.39
N ARG A 332 -11.97 17.94 -16.95
CA ARG A 332 -11.87 17.31 -18.27
C ARG A 332 -12.27 15.83 -18.25
N ALA A 333 -12.14 15.16 -17.10
CA ALA A 333 -12.36 13.72 -16.98
C ALA A 333 -13.80 13.33 -16.58
N ILE A 334 -14.56 14.21 -15.92
CA ILE A 334 -15.90 13.89 -15.39
C ILE A 334 -17.03 14.55 -16.20
N PRO A 335 -18.22 13.92 -16.30
CA PRO A 335 -19.32 14.43 -17.12
C PRO A 335 -20.09 15.59 -16.47
N ASP A 336 -19.86 15.82 -15.18
CA ASP A 336 -20.62 16.77 -14.38
C ASP A 336 -20.38 18.24 -14.82
N PRO A 337 -21.40 19.11 -14.72
CA PRO A 337 -21.22 20.55 -14.90
C PRO A 337 -20.38 21.13 -13.76
N PHE A 338 -19.79 22.30 -14.00
CA PHE A 338 -19.08 23.02 -12.94
C PHE A 338 -20.01 23.36 -11.78
N VAL A 339 -19.49 23.19 -10.57
CA VAL A 339 -20.23 23.55 -9.37
C VAL A 339 -20.25 25.07 -9.23
N LYS A 340 -21.41 25.66 -8.96
CA LYS A 340 -21.55 27.10 -8.72
C LYS A 340 -21.44 27.43 -7.22
N TYR A 341 -20.90 28.60 -6.91
CA TYR A 341 -20.73 29.05 -5.53
C TYR A 341 -22.06 29.07 -4.76
N ALA A 342 -23.12 29.61 -5.37
CA ALA A 342 -24.44 29.69 -4.74
C ALA A 342 -25.05 28.31 -4.44
N GLU A 343 -24.90 27.33 -5.35
CA GLU A 343 -25.43 25.97 -5.11
C GLU A 343 -24.61 25.20 -4.06
N MET A 344 -23.30 25.45 -4.00
CA MET A 344 -22.43 24.89 -2.96
C MET A 344 -22.82 25.43 -1.59
N GLY A 345 -22.99 26.76 -1.46
CA GLY A 345 -23.41 27.40 -0.21
C GLY A 345 -24.78 26.91 0.29
N LEU A 346 -25.74 26.73 -0.63
CA LEU A 346 -27.05 26.16 -0.29
C LEU A 346 -26.91 24.73 0.25
N SER A 347 -26.05 23.91 -0.35
CA SER A 347 -25.89 22.51 0.03
C SER A 347 -25.15 22.35 1.37
N ILE A 348 -24.16 23.21 1.65
CA ILE A 348 -23.52 23.30 2.98
C ILE A 348 -24.54 23.68 4.05
N THR A 349 -25.40 24.65 3.76
CA THR A 349 -26.48 25.08 4.68
C THR A 349 -27.48 23.94 4.91
N THR A 350 -27.85 23.23 3.84
CA THR A 350 -28.76 22.08 3.89
C THR A 350 -28.17 20.95 4.73
N GLU A 351 -26.89 20.63 4.55
CA GLU A 351 -26.15 19.67 5.38
C GLU A 351 -26.19 20.06 6.85
N TYR A 352 -25.88 21.32 7.19
CA TYR A 352 -25.85 21.78 8.57
C TYR A 352 -27.20 21.58 9.27
N PHE A 353 -28.31 22.02 8.65
CA PHE A 353 -29.64 21.83 9.22
C PHE A 353 -30.06 20.36 9.27
N HIS A 354 -29.68 19.57 8.27
CA HIS A 354 -29.92 18.13 8.28
C HIS A 354 -29.22 17.45 9.47
N LEU A 355 -27.92 17.71 9.66
CA LEU A 355 -27.15 17.15 10.77
C LEU A 355 -27.73 17.57 12.13
N ILE A 356 -28.12 18.84 12.30
CA ILE A 356 -28.78 19.31 13.52
C ILE A 356 -30.08 18.54 13.78
N ARG A 357 -30.92 18.36 12.76
CA ARG A 357 -32.19 17.62 12.89
C ARG A 357 -31.97 16.17 13.33
N HIS A 358 -30.84 15.58 12.96
CA HIS A 358 -30.45 14.22 13.33
C HIS A 358 -29.58 14.15 14.60
N GLY A 359 -29.47 15.24 15.37
CA GLY A 359 -28.74 15.27 16.64
C GLY A 359 -27.22 15.29 16.51
N VAL A 360 -26.69 15.56 15.30
CA VAL A 360 -25.26 15.66 15.02
C VAL A 360 -24.87 17.14 14.98
N LEU A 361 -24.51 17.71 16.12
CA LEU A 361 -24.08 19.11 16.20
C LEU A 361 -22.59 19.24 15.86
N ASN A 362 -22.28 19.76 14.67
CA ASN A 362 -20.90 20.02 14.24
C ASN A 362 -20.75 21.41 13.59
N PRO A 363 -20.84 22.51 14.37
CA PRO A 363 -20.74 23.87 13.86
C PRO A 363 -19.37 24.15 13.21
N LYS A 364 -18.31 23.51 13.71
CA LYS A 364 -16.96 23.65 13.15
C LYS A 364 -16.91 23.21 11.68
N ARG A 365 -17.58 22.12 11.32
CA ARG A 365 -17.66 21.64 9.93
C ARG A 365 -18.36 22.66 9.02
N TYR A 366 -19.46 23.26 9.48
CA TYR A 366 -20.16 24.28 8.71
C TYR A 366 -19.24 25.49 8.44
N ASP A 367 -18.52 25.96 9.47
CA ASP A 367 -17.57 27.06 9.34
C ASP A 367 -16.42 26.71 8.39
N GLU A 368 -15.87 25.50 8.47
CA GLU A 368 -14.81 25.01 7.59
C GLU A 368 -15.28 24.90 6.13
N ASN A 369 -16.44 24.26 5.90
CA ASN A 369 -17.00 24.09 4.56
C ASN A 369 -17.34 25.44 3.91
N THR A 370 -17.89 26.39 4.67
CA THR A 370 -18.13 27.75 4.19
C THR A 370 -16.83 28.41 3.74
N LYS A 371 -15.75 28.25 4.50
CA LYS A 371 -14.43 28.80 4.13
C LYS A 371 -13.86 28.11 2.88
N TYR A 372 -14.03 26.79 2.73
CA TYR A 372 -13.63 26.07 1.52
C TYR A 372 -14.46 26.46 0.29
N CYS A 373 -15.74 26.79 0.49
CA CYS A 373 -16.62 27.33 -0.56
C CYS A 373 -16.12 28.70 -1.04
N ILE A 374 -15.73 29.59 -0.13
CA ILE A 374 -15.13 30.89 -0.45
C ILE A 374 -13.79 30.71 -1.19
N MET A 375 -12.94 29.79 -0.71
CA MET A 375 -11.69 29.44 -1.40
C MET A 375 -11.95 28.99 -2.85
N TYR A 376 -12.97 28.14 -3.06
CA TYR A 376 -13.33 27.68 -4.40
C TYR A 376 -13.72 28.84 -5.32
N GLU A 377 -14.58 29.76 -4.86
CA GLU A 377 -14.97 30.95 -5.62
C GLU A 377 -13.78 31.84 -5.96
N MET A 378 -12.94 32.17 -4.97
CA MET A 378 -11.81 33.07 -5.14
C MET A 378 -10.77 32.55 -6.14
N TYR A 379 -10.50 31.24 -6.15
CA TYR A 379 -9.39 30.67 -6.92
C TYR A 379 -9.81 30.00 -8.23
N PHE A 380 -11.11 29.71 -8.38
CA PHE A 380 -11.71 29.04 -9.54
C PHE A 380 -12.93 29.80 -10.05
N MET A 381 -12.84 31.14 -10.09
CA MET A 381 -13.92 32.04 -10.49
C MET A 381 -14.52 31.69 -11.85
N ASP A 382 -13.68 31.24 -12.80
CA ASP A 382 -14.07 30.78 -14.14
C ASP A 382 -15.05 29.59 -14.11
N MET A 383 -15.01 28.79 -13.05
CA MET A 383 -15.89 27.63 -12.86
C MET A 383 -17.05 27.94 -11.90
N ALA A 384 -16.75 28.64 -10.81
CA ALA A 384 -17.64 28.84 -9.67
C ALA A 384 -18.72 29.91 -9.91
N VAL A 385 -18.49 30.87 -10.80
CA VAL A 385 -19.41 31.99 -11.08
C VAL A 385 -20.18 31.76 -12.39
N GLY A 386 -21.29 32.47 -12.54
CA GLY A 386 -22.13 32.43 -13.75
C GLY A 386 -23.25 31.38 -13.70
N ALA A 387 -24.00 31.30 -14.80
CA ALA A 387 -25.10 30.35 -14.92
C ALA A 387 -24.58 28.90 -14.93
N LYS A 388 -25.36 27.99 -14.33
CA LYS A 388 -25.11 26.55 -14.43
C LYS A 388 -25.54 26.08 -15.82
N GLU A 389 -24.59 25.56 -16.57
CA GLU A 389 -24.83 25.07 -17.92
C GLU A 389 -24.46 23.59 -18.02
N PRO A 390 -25.22 22.79 -18.79
CA PRO A 390 -24.82 21.43 -19.09
C PRO A 390 -23.49 21.43 -19.87
N ARG A 391 -22.70 20.38 -19.70
CA ARG A 391 -21.49 20.19 -20.50
C ARG A 391 -21.86 19.97 -21.97
N SER A 392 -20.98 20.37 -22.87
CA SER A 392 -21.18 20.16 -24.31
C SER A 392 -21.34 18.67 -24.64
N LEU A 393 -22.08 18.36 -25.71
CA LEU A 393 -22.22 16.98 -26.18
C LEU A 393 -20.86 16.33 -26.47
N LYS A 394 -19.90 17.10 -27.03
CA LYS A 394 -18.51 16.67 -27.25
C LYS A 394 -17.87 16.15 -25.96
N HIS A 395 -18.03 16.89 -24.86
CA HIS A 395 -17.50 16.53 -23.54
C HIS A 395 -18.19 15.30 -22.95
N LEU A 396 -19.52 15.25 -23.00
CA LEU A 396 -20.30 14.10 -22.53
C LEU A 396 -19.94 12.82 -23.31
N SER A 397 -19.77 12.92 -24.63
CA SER A 397 -19.31 11.81 -25.47
C SER A 397 -17.92 11.33 -25.07
N ARG A 398 -16.97 12.24 -24.79
CA ARG A 398 -15.64 11.86 -24.27
C ARG A 398 -15.75 11.06 -22.98
N CYS A 399 -16.49 11.57 -21.99
CA CYS A 399 -16.64 10.89 -20.71
C CYS A 399 -17.31 9.52 -20.87
N THR A 400 -18.29 9.41 -21.77
CA THR A 400 -18.99 8.15 -22.07
C THR A 400 -18.07 7.12 -22.71
N VAL A 401 -17.31 7.50 -23.75
CA VAL A 401 -16.33 6.60 -24.40
C VAL A 401 -15.27 6.16 -23.42
N ARG A 402 -14.69 7.09 -22.65
CA ARG A 402 -13.69 6.77 -21.62
C ARG A 402 -14.25 5.83 -20.55
N LYS A 403 -15.50 6.03 -20.10
CA LYS A 403 -16.16 5.15 -19.15
C LYS A 403 -16.29 3.72 -19.70
N SER A 404 -16.69 3.58 -20.96
CA SER A 404 -16.77 2.27 -21.62
C SER A 404 -15.40 1.58 -21.70
N LEU A 405 -14.36 2.32 -22.10
CA LEU A 405 -12.98 1.80 -22.16
C LEU A 405 -12.42 1.44 -20.78
N ARG A 406 -12.77 2.20 -19.74
CA ARG A 406 -12.41 1.88 -18.34
C ARG A 406 -13.04 0.55 -17.93
N GLN A 407 -14.34 0.36 -18.20
CA GLN A 407 -15.07 -0.86 -17.85
C GLN A 407 -14.51 -2.11 -18.53
N SER A 408 -13.92 -1.96 -19.72
CA SER A 408 -13.23 -3.04 -20.43
C SER A 408 -11.73 -3.15 -20.11
N TRP A 409 -11.21 -2.40 -19.12
CA TRP A 409 -9.78 -2.34 -18.77
C TRP A 409 -8.87 -2.00 -19.96
N SER A 410 -9.40 -1.19 -20.89
CA SER A 410 -8.70 -0.85 -22.13
C SER A 410 -8.05 0.53 -22.07
N LEU A 411 -8.28 1.35 -21.03
CA LEU A 411 -7.55 2.62 -20.91
C LEU A 411 -6.09 2.40 -20.45
N PRO A 412 -5.12 3.19 -20.95
CA PRO A 412 -5.26 4.22 -21.99
C PRO A 412 -5.19 3.66 -23.44
N HIS A 413 -4.59 2.47 -23.62
CA HIS A 413 -4.18 1.96 -24.95
C HIS A 413 -5.32 1.72 -25.95
N GLY A 414 -6.49 1.35 -25.45
CA GLY A 414 -7.70 1.09 -26.22
C GLY A 414 -8.24 2.29 -26.96
N ILE A 415 -7.86 3.53 -26.59
CA ILE A 415 -8.19 4.73 -27.36
C ILE A 415 -7.61 4.63 -28.78
N PHE A 416 -6.35 4.22 -28.90
CA PHE A 416 -5.64 4.09 -30.18
C PHE A 416 -6.14 2.91 -31.02
N GLN A 417 -6.89 1.99 -30.41
CA GLN A 417 -7.48 0.84 -31.10
C GLN A 417 -8.84 1.17 -31.73
N LEU A 418 -9.41 2.35 -31.44
CA LEU A 418 -10.70 2.79 -32.00
C LEU A 418 -10.58 3.27 -33.46
N GLY A 419 -9.37 3.48 -33.98
CA GLY A 419 -9.14 3.97 -35.35
C GLY A 419 -9.67 5.40 -35.57
N LEU A 420 -9.61 6.24 -34.54
CA LEU A 420 -10.10 7.62 -34.60
C LEU A 420 -9.05 8.55 -35.22
N PRO A 421 -9.46 9.68 -35.82
CA PRO A 421 -8.53 10.75 -36.17
C PRO A 421 -7.70 11.19 -34.95
N LYS A 422 -6.40 11.47 -35.15
CA LYS A 422 -5.45 11.85 -34.09
C LYS A 422 -5.96 12.95 -33.15
N THR A 423 -6.68 13.94 -33.66
CA THR A 423 -7.26 15.02 -32.85
C THR A 423 -8.29 14.51 -31.84
N LEU A 424 -9.12 13.53 -32.22
CA LEU A 424 -10.08 12.90 -31.33
C LEU A 424 -9.39 11.94 -30.35
N GLU A 425 -8.35 11.23 -30.78
CA GLU A 425 -7.54 10.40 -29.87
C GLU A 425 -6.92 11.24 -28.76
N GLN A 426 -6.28 12.36 -29.10
CA GLN A 426 -5.66 13.24 -28.12
C GLN A 426 -6.71 13.90 -27.20
N TYR A 427 -7.89 14.25 -27.74
CA TYR A 427 -9.01 14.75 -26.95
C TYR A 427 -9.53 13.71 -25.94
N LEU A 428 -9.70 12.46 -26.40
CA LEU A 428 -10.08 11.34 -25.53
C LEU A 428 -8.98 11.04 -24.52
N ASN A 429 -7.70 11.21 -24.86
CA ASN A 429 -6.56 11.00 -23.97
C ASN A 429 -6.30 12.17 -23.00
N LEU A 430 -7.20 13.16 -22.94
CA LEU A 430 -7.12 14.32 -22.04
C LEU A 430 -5.93 15.27 -22.31
N GLU A 431 -5.32 15.20 -23.50
CA GLU A 431 -4.17 16.05 -23.86
C GLU A 431 -4.60 17.44 -24.34
N TRP A 432 -5.84 17.58 -24.80
CA TRP A 432 -6.43 18.84 -25.24
C TRP A 432 -7.84 19.05 -24.67
N GLU A 433 -8.29 20.29 -24.74
CA GLU A 433 -9.60 20.75 -24.25
C GLU A 433 -10.72 20.72 -25.30
#